data_AF-A0A646KRK7-F1
#
_entry.id   AF-A0A646KRK7-F1
#
_cell.length_a   1.000
_cell.length_b   1.000
_cell.length_c   1.000
_cell.angle_alpha   90.00
_cell.angle_beta   90.00
_cell.angle_gamma   90.00
#
_symmetry.space_group_name_H-M   'P 1'
#
loop_
_entity.id
_entity.type
_entity.pdbx_description
1 polymer ?
#
loop_
_entity_poly.entity_id
_entity_poly.type
_entity_poly.pdbx_seq_one_letter_code
_entity_poly.pdbx_strand_id
1 'polypeptide(L)' 'MNDSSPVLPWLVIRQDDNGNCYRVGRYATEGEAQQIADTLDVRGHKQLYWVERIGGTTVY' A
#
# COMPACT_ATOMS: atom_id res chain seq x y z
N MET A 1 17.81 -8.15 -22.49
CA MET A 1 17.89 -7.79 -21.06
C MET A 1 16.49 -7.99 -20.49
N ASN A 2 16.30 -8.94 -19.56
CA ASN A 2 15.01 -9.12 -18.91
C ASN A 2 14.89 -8.07 -17.81
N ASP A 3 14.02 -7.09 -17.99
CA ASP A 3 13.45 -6.29 -16.89
C ASP A 3 12.53 -7.19 -16.05
N SER A 4 13.08 -8.25 -15.47
CA SER A 4 12.46 -9.02 -14.39
C SER A 4 12.59 -8.21 -13.10
N SER A 5 12.11 -6.96 -13.12
CA SER A 5 11.88 -6.24 -11.87
C SER A 5 10.89 -7.08 -11.07
N PRO A 6 11.21 -7.47 -9.82
CA PRO A 6 10.29 -8.24 -9.01
C PRO A 6 8.96 -7.50 -8.96
N VAL A 7 7.89 -8.21 -9.30
CA VAL A 7 6.55 -7.65 -9.16
C VAL A 7 6.41 -7.36 -7.67
N LEU A 8 6.16 -6.10 -7.32
CA LEU A 8 5.88 -5.66 -5.95
C LEU A 8 4.35 -5.49 -5.88
N PRO A 9 3.58 -6.57 -5.63
CA PRO A 9 2.14 -6.55 -5.77
C PRO A 9 1.47 -5.83 -4.59
N TRP A 10 2.17 -5.57 -3.50
CA TRP A 10 1.58 -4.97 -2.30
C TRP A 10 1.81 -3.47 -2.27
N LEU A 11 0.74 -2.71 -2.12
CA LEU A 11 0.72 -1.25 -2.05
C LEU A 11 0.37 -0.81 -0.64
N VAL A 12 1.01 0.24 -0.17
CA VAL A 12 0.51 1.01 0.97
C VAL A 12 -0.18 2.25 0.41
N ILE A 13 -1.44 2.42 0.76
CA ILE A 13 -2.28 3.56 0.39
C ILE A 13 -2.47 4.42 1.62
N ARG A 14 -2.39 5.75 1.43
CA ARG A 14 -2.75 6.76 2.41
C ARG A 14 -3.97 7.53 1.91
N GLN A 15 -4.99 7.65 2.73
CA GLN A 15 -6.05 8.63 2.54
C GLN A 15 -5.88 9.79 3.51
N ASP A 16 -5.99 11.01 3.01
CA ASP A 16 -6.06 12.20 3.85
C ASP A 16 -7.50 12.49 4.32
N ASP A 17 -7.68 13.51 5.15
CA ASP A 17 -8.98 13.93 5.67
C ASP A 17 -9.90 14.55 4.61
N ASN A 18 -9.36 14.89 3.45
CA ASN A 18 -10.11 15.31 2.27
C ASN A 18 -10.59 14.13 1.41
N GLY A 19 -10.23 12.89 1.78
CA GLY A 19 -10.60 11.68 1.06
C GLY A 19 -9.66 11.35 -0.12
N ASN A 20 -8.58 12.10 -0.32
CA ASN A 20 -7.65 11.84 -1.41
C ASN A 20 -6.76 10.64 -1.08
N CYS A 21 -6.75 9.66 -1.98
CA CYS A 21 -5.93 8.45 -1.85
C CYS A 21 -4.62 8.59 -2.62
N TYR A 22 -3.51 8.37 -1.94
CA TYR A 22 -2.17 8.39 -2.51
C TYR A 22 -1.46 7.08 -2.22
N ARG A 23 -0.68 6.61 -3.20
CA ARG A 23 0.19 5.46 -2.98
C ARG A 23 1.50 5.90 -2.35
N VAL A 24 1.78 5.34 -1.18
CA VAL A 24 2.98 5.62 -0.38
C VAL A 24 4.16 4.76 -0.83
N GLY A 25 3.91 3.50 -1.19
CA GLY A 25 4.99 2.55 -1.49
C GLY A 25 4.56 1.33 -2.30
N ARG A 26 5.53 0.46 -2.61
CA ARG A 26 5.36 -0.85 -3.25
C ARG A 26 6.26 -1.85 -2.53
N TYR A 27 5.73 -3.02 -2.21
CA TYR A 27 6.39 -4.03 -1.40
C TYR A 27 6.24 -5.42 -2.00
N ALA A 28 7.22 -6.27 -1.72
CA ALA A 28 7.25 -7.65 -2.21
C ALA A 28 6.27 -8.52 -1.43
N THR A 29 6.09 -8.23 -0.14
CA THR A 29 5.22 -8.99 0.76
C THR A 29 4.17 -8.11 1.43
N GLU A 30 3.06 -8.73 1.83
CA GLU A 30 1.99 -8.07 2.60
C GLU A 30 2.49 -7.59 3.96
N GLY A 31 3.28 -8.42 4.65
CA GLY A 31 3.79 -8.11 5.99
C GLY A 31 4.69 -6.87 6.02
N GLU A 32 5.56 -6.71 5.01
CA GLU A 32 6.35 -5.48 4.86
C GLU A 32 5.46 -4.25 4.63
N ALA A 33 4.45 -4.37 3.75
CA ALA A 33 3.51 -3.30 3.50
C ALA A 33 2.71 -2.94 4.77
N GLN A 34 2.24 -3.94 5.51
CA GLN A 34 1.44 -3.74 6.72
C GLN A 34 2.25 -3.09 7.83
N GLN A 35 3.50 -3.53 8.05
CA GLN A 35 4.38 -2.91 9.03
C GLN A 35 4.59 -1.41 8.74
N ILE A 36 4.72 -1.04 7.46
CA ILE A 36 4.83 0.37 7.07
C ILE A 36 3.52 1.12 7.32
N ALA A 37 2.37 0.55 6.96
CA ALA A 37 1.06 1.15 7.23
C ALA A 37 0.89 1.42 8.74
N ASP A 38 1.15 0.41 9.57
CA ASP A 38 1.05 0.52 11.04
C ASP A 38 2.02 1.57 11.60
N THR A 39 3.25 1.62 11.10
CA THR A 39 4.26 2.61 11.55
C THR A 39 3.86 4.05 11.20
N LEU A 40 3.15 4.24 10.10
CA LEU A 40 2.69 5.55 9.65
C LEU A 40 1.41 6.00 10.37
N ASP A 41 0.53 5.05 10.72
CA ASP A 41 -0.72 5.30 11.44
C ASP A 41 -0.48 5.85 12.87
N VAL A 42 0.57 5.39 13.54
CA VAL A 42 0.93 5.80 14.93
C VAL A 42 1.28 7.30 15.06
N ARG A 43 1.50 8.03 13.95
CA ARG A 43 1.98 9.42 13.97
C ARG A 43 0.90 10.49 14.19
N GLY A 44 -0.35 10.13 14.45
CA GLY A 44 -1.34 11.04 15.04
C GLY A 44 -1.94 12.09 14.11
N HIS A 45 -2.11 11.77 12.83
CA HIS A 45 -2.84 12.60 11.87
C HIS A 45 -4.15 11.93 11.44
N LYS A 46 -5.12 12.70 10.94
CA LYS A 46 -6.41 12.21 10.37
C LYS A 46 -6.23 11.44 9.05
N GLN A 47 -5.13 10.70 8.92
CA GLN A 47 -4.76 9.98 7.72
C GLN A 47 -5.01 8.50 7.99
N LEU A 48 -5.64 7.84 7.03
CA LEU A 48 -5.86 6.40 7.09
C LEU A 48 -4.81 5.73 6.22
N TYR A 49 -4.20 4.65 6.73
CA TYR A 49 -3.24 3.83 5.99
C TYR A 49 -3.75 2.41 5.88
N TRP A 50 -3.68 1.83 4.68
CA TRP A 50 -4.03 0.42 4.46
C TRP A 50 -3.21 -0.21 3.35
N VAL A 51 -3.24 -1.55 3.29
CA VAL A 51 -2.53 -2.34 2.29
C VAL A 51 -3.50 -2.80 1.20
N GLU A 52 -3.06 -2.76 -0.06
CA GLU A 52 -3.82 -3.26 -1.22
C GLU A 52 -2.94 -4.13 -2.12
N ARG A 53 -3.48 -5.24 -2.62
CA ARG A 53 -2.79 -6.12 -3.59
C ARG A 53 -3.19 -5.78 -5.02
N ILE A 54 -2.20 -5.47 -5.86
CA ILE A 54 -2.37 -5.32 -7.31
C ILE A 54 -2.74 -6.68 -7.90
N GLY A 55 -3.90 -6.77 -8.56
CA GLY A 55 -4.33 -7.96 -9.31
C GLY A 55 -5.37 -8.83 -8.58
N GLY A 56 -6.07 -8.29 -7.58
CA GLY A 56 -7.14 -8.97 -6.85
C GLY A 56 -8.55 -8.58 -7.25
N THR A 57 -8.83 -8.27 -8.52
CA THR A 57 -10.22 -8.12 -9.00
C THR A 57 -10.59 -9.33 -9.83
N THR A 58 -10.91 -10.45 -9.15
CA THR A 58 -11.73 -11.49 -9.78
C THR A 58 -13.15 -10.94 -9.83
N VAL A 59 -13.52 -10.34 -10.96
CA VAL A 59 -14.92 -10.08 -11.28
C VAL A 59 -15.53 -11.45 -11.60
N TYR A 60 -16.55 -11.86 -10.83
CA TYR A 60 -17.39 -13.03 -11.15
C TYR A 60 -18.33 -12.71 -12.31
#